data_AF-A0A9E2L4T6-F1
#
_entry.id   AF-A0A9E2L4T6-F1
#
_cell.length_a   1.000
_cell.length_b   1.000
_cell.length_c   1.000
_cell.angle_alpha   90.00
_cell.angle_beta   90.00
_cell.angle_gamma   90.00
#
_symmetry.space_group_name_H-M   'P 1'
#
loop_
_entity.id
_entity.type
_entity.pdbx_description
1 polymer ?
#
loop_
_entity_poly.entity_id
_entity_poly.type
_entity_poly.pdbx_seq_one_letter_code
_entity_poly.pdbx_strand_id
1 'polypeptide(L)'
;MRILGFLLLGFLLSGIPVKAQEIYTTRKQKKAKEKTIAFPDRWSLRTNTFDWLTTVPNLAVEFDVSDSVYNRWSLGVGLKFNYIPLNTDFTSRFTYKTADVRLEARRYFRAYQIFSNRSRTQKNSAWWRAYYVGPYLSYSKYAFQFLGPSFEGKALSLGVTGGYNIPLYETPKGRAIDLDLGLSVGALYVDHVKQDDKTCTRISRILPYPMLTDLRIGLVYRWRSVRKKYVVQNEEKILRRHTERLLKEKLRLEKKYQDSIRQDSVLRAKESLRIKKQKKK
;
A
#
# COMPACT_ATOMS: atom_id res chain seq x y z
N MET A 1 14.28 37.79 8.69
CA MET A 1 13.96 36.55 7.94
C MET A 1 15.11 36.15 7.00
N ARG A 2 16.27 35.73 7.53
CA ARG A 2 17.39 35.23 6.69
C ARG A 2 18.12 33.99 7.25
N ILE A 3 17.66 33.46 8.39
CA ILE A 3 18.32 32.32 9.08
C ILE A 3 17.57 30.99 8.82
N LEU A 4 16.29 31.05 8.41
CA LEU A 4 15.49 29.85 8.11
C LEU A 4 15.85 29.19 6.75
N GLY A 5 16.52 29.91 5.85
CA GLY A 5 16.90 29.39 4.52
C GLY A 5 18.10 28.44 4.56
N PHE A 6 18.98 28.55 5.55
CA PHE A 6 20.19 27.71 5.63
C PHE A 6 19.94 26.35 6.30
N LEU A 7 18.93 26.25 7.17
CA LEU A 7 18.54 24.97 7.79
C LEU A 7 17.81 24.02 6.82
N LEU A 8 17.13 24.56 5.80
CA LEU A 8 16.46 23.77 4.77
C LEU A 8 17.41 23.24 3.69
N LEU A 9 18.59 23.85 3.52
CA LEU A 9 19.61 23.38 2.58
C LEU A 9 20.52 22.29 3.17
N GLY A 10 20.71 22.29 4.50
CA GLY A 10 21.50 21.27 5.20
C GLY A 10 20.86 19.88 5.24
N PHE A 11 19.54 19.78 5.07
CA PHE A 11 18.84 18.49 5.07
C PHE A 11 18.90 17.76 3.71
N LEU A 12 19.28 18.44 2.62
CA LEU A 12 19.38 17.86 1.28
C LEU A 12 20.74 17.21 0.99
N LEU A 13 21.76 17.45 1.82
CA LEU A 13 23.15 17.02 1.60
C LEU A 13 23.63 15.93 2.58
N SER A 14 22.80 15.47 3.52
CA SER A 14 23.16 14.32 4.38
C SER A 14 22.95 13.01 3.61
N GLY A 15 24.09 12.42 3.23
CA GLY A 15 24.26 11.27 2.35
C GLY A 15 23.24 10.12 2.51
N ILE A 16 22.50 9.88 1.43
CA ILE A 16 21.96 8.55 1.14
C ILE A 16 23.14 7.73 0.55
N PRO A 17 23.58 6.63 1.17
CA PRO A 17 24.64 5.81 0.60
C PRO A 17 24.14 5.18 -0.72
N VAL A 18 24.68 5.66 -1.83
CA VAL A 18 24.54 5.04 -3.15
C VAL A 18 25.33 3.74 -3.14
N LYS A 19 24.65 2.61 -2.90
CA LYS A 19 25.27 1.29 -3.12
C LYS A 19 25.28 0.98 -4.61
N ALA A 20 26.47 1.10 -5.20
CA ALA A 20 26.83 0.60 -6.52
C ALA A 20 26.73 -0.94 -6.58
N GLN A 21 26.67 -1.45 -7.82
CA GLN A 21 26.44 -2.83 -8.25
C GLN A 21 27.08 -3.94 -7.39
N GLU A 22 26.26 -4.94 -7.00
CA GLU A 22 26.73 -6.29 -6.68
C GLU A 22 26.13 -7.29 -7.67
N ILE A 23 27.02 -7.92 -8.43
CA ILE A 23 26.73 -8.71 -9.62
C ILE A 23 26.99 -10.20 -9.28
N TYR A 24 25.93 -11.01 -9.41
CA TYR A 24 25.87 -12.50 -9.54
C TYR A 24 25.87 -13.46 -8.33
N THR A 25 26.13 -13.09 -7.07
CA THR A 25 25.89 -14.03 -5.92
C THR A 25 24.46 -14.01 -5.38
N THR A 26 23.60 -13.18 -5.98
CA THR A 26 22.43 -12.60 -5.34
C THR A 26 21.17 -13.47 -5.33
N ARG A 27 20.94 -14.50 -6.15
CA ARG A 27 19.55 -15.03 -6.31
C ARG A 27 18.92 -15.67 -5.07
N LYS A 28 19.66 -16.43 -4.23
CA LYS A 28 19.10 -17.02 -2.98
C LYS A 28 18.94 -15.97 -1.88
N GLN A 29 19.94 -15.12 -1.67
CA GLN A 29 19.87 -14.01 -0.70
C GLN A 29 18.89 -12.93 -1.14
N LYS A 30 18.73 -12.66 -2.44
CA LYS A 30 17.75 -11.73 -3.02
C LYS A 30 16.35 -12.30 -2.91
N LYS A 31 16.15 -13.63 -3.06
CA LYS A 31 14.86 -14.30 -2.76
C LYS A 31 14.54 -14.32 -1.26
N ALA A 32 15.53 -14.48 -0.38
CA ALA A 32 15.34 -14.38 1.07
C ALA A 32 15.04 -12.93 1.50
N LYS A 33 15.81 -11.96 1.01
CA LYS A 33 15.56 -10.51 1.13
C LYS A 33 14.27 -10.07 0.43
N GLU A 34 13.73 -10.85 -0.51
CA GLU A 34 12.44 -10.60 -1.16
C GLU A 34 11.27 -11.11 -0.32
N LYS A 35 11.49 -12.02 0.62
CA LYS A 35 10.49 -12.49 1.61
C LYS A 35 10.39 -11.60 2.86
N THR A 36 11.41 -10.77 3.10
CA THR A 36 11.58 -9.91 4.27
C THR A 36 11.52 -8.43 3.85
N ILE A 37 10.85 -7.56 4.62
CA ILE A 37 10.66 -6.14 4.31
C ILE A 37 11.57 -5.29 5.20
N ALA A 38 12.47 -4.52 4.58
CA ALA A 38 13.32 -3.58 5.32
C ALA A 38 12.47 -2.61 6.16
N PHE A 39 12.91 -2.27 7.36
CA PHE A 39 12.18 -1.39 8.29
C PHE A 39 11.61 -0.10 7.67
N PRO A 40 12.34 0.69 6.86
CA PRO A 40 11.79 1.91 6.26
C PRO A 40 10.67 1.61 5.24
N ASP A 41 10.71 0.45 4.58
CA ASP A 41 9.71 0.05 3.59
C ASP A 41 8.37 -0.37 4.23
N ARG A 42 8.33 -0.53 5.56
CA ARG A 42 7.12 -0.85 6.34
C ARG A 42 6.27 0.37 6.64
N TRP A 43 6.79 1.57 6.39
CA TRP A 43 6.09 2.81 6.60
C TRP A 43 5.31 3.19 5.34
N SER A 44 4.13 3.74 5.56
CA SER A 44 3.34 4.37 4.50
C SER A 44 2.67 5.62 5.01
N LEU A 45 2.68 6.65 4.18
CA LEU A 45 2.05 7.93 4.48
C LEU A 45 0.74 7.99 3.70
N ARG A 46 -0.31 8.39 4.39
CA ARG A 46 -1.65 8.56 3.85
C ARG A 46 -2.10 9.98 4.08
N THR A 47 -2.79 10.51 3.11
CA THR A 47 -3.42 11.82 3.22
C THR A 47 -4.76 11.75 2.48
N ASN A 48 -5.83 12.19 3.11
CA ASN A 48 -7.18 12.11 2.54
C ASN A 48 -7.51 13.39 1.78
N THR A 49 -7.67 13.27 0.47
CA THR A 49 -7.88 14.39 -0.46
C THR A 49 -9.20 15.11 -0.19
N PHE A 50 -10.23 14.38 0.27
CA PHE A 50 -11.50 14.99 0.63
C PHE A 50 -11.36 16.02 1.76
N ASP A 51 -10.55 15.72 2.78
CA ASP A 51 -10.34 16.67 3.89
C ASP A 51 -9.56 17.91 3.41
N TRP A 52 -8.61 17.75 2.48
CA TRP A 52 -7.93 18.89 1.84
C TRP A 52 -8.89 19.81 1.09
N LEU A 53 -9.92 19.25 0.43
CA LEU A 53 -10.99 20.06 -0.21
C LEU A 53 -11.77 20.88 0.82
N THR A 54 -11.94 20.35 2.03
CA THR A 54 -12.55 21.06 3.17
C THR A 54 -11.57 21.91 3.98
N THR A 55 -10.38 22.18 3.43
CA THR A 55 -9.28 22.95 4.06
C THR A 55 -8.79 22.41 5.40
N VAL A 56 -8.99 21.12 5.67
CA VAL A 56 -8.49 20.42 6.85
C VAL A 56 -7.24 19.64 6.48
N PRO A 57 -6.02 20.11 6.81
CA PRO A 57 -4.82 19.34 6.57
C PRO A 57 -4.84 18.06 7.41
N ASN A 58 -4.38 16.99 6.81
CA ASN A 58 -4.42 15.66 7.38
C ASN A 58 -3.21 14.82 7.01
N LEU A 59 -2.75 14.04 7.97
CA LEU A 59 -1.63 13.14 7.82
C LEU A 59 -1.91 11.87 8.61
N ALA A 60 -1.84 10.74 7.93
CA ALA A 60 -1.89 9.44 8.57
C ALA A 60 -0.66 8.63 8.20
N VAL A 61 -0.17 7.86 9.16
CA VAL A 61 0.99 6.99 9.02
C VAL A 61 0.52 5.57 9.27
N GLU A 62 0.82 4.64 8.37
CA GLU A 62 0.67 3.21 8.62
C GLU A 62 2.02 2.54 8.74
N PHE A 63 2.09 1.56 9.63
CA PHE A 63 3.19 0.67 9.89
C PHE A 63 2.75 -0.78 9.76
N ASP A 64 3.49 -1.60 9.01
CA ASP A 64 3.23 -3.03 8.95
C ASP A 64 3.78 -3.76 10.17
N VAL A 65 2.93 -4.54 10.84
CA VAL A 65 3.27 -5.20 12.11
C VAL A 65 4.40 -6.22 11.98
N SER A 66 4.44 -6.97 10.86
CA SER A 66 5.43 -8.02 10.63
C SER A 66 6.30 -7.73 9.40
N ASP A 67 7.52 -8.22 9.50
CA ASP A 67 8.58 -8.17 8.49
C ASP A 67 8.27 -9.03 7.24
N SER A 68 7.33 -9.96 7.35
CA SER A 68 7.03 -10.85 6.24
C SER A 68 6.30 -10.12 5.11
N VAL A 69 6.69 -10.38 3.86
CA VAL A 69 5.93 -9.98 2.66
C VAL A 69 4.50 -10.54 2.62
N TYR A 70 4.25 -11.56 3.44
CA TYR A 70 2.93 -12.18 3.61
C TYR A 70 2.11 -11.59 4.74
N ASN A 71 2.69 -10.70 5.57
CA ASN A 71 1.94 -10.03 6.64
C ASN A 71 0.79 -9.23 6.03
N ARG A 72 -0.40 -9.34 6.60
CA ARG A 72 -1.61 -8.66 6.15
C ARG A 72 -2.08 -7.57 7.10
N TRP A 73 -1.47 -7.45 8.28
CA TRP A 73 -1.86 -6.48 9.29
C TRP A 73 -0.97 -5.24 9.27
N SER A 74 -1.59 -4.07 9.20
CA SER A 74 -0.95 -2.78 9.42
C SER A 74 -1.66 -2.02 10.52
N LEU A 75 -0.89 -1.33 11.35
CA LEU A 75 -1.39 -0.39 12.34
C LEU A 75 -1.20 1.02 11.79
N GLY A 76 -2.18 1.89 11.98
CA GLY A 76 -2.13 3.26 11.49
C GLY A 76 -2.58 4.26 12.53
N VAL A 77 -1.94 5.42 12.51
CA VAL A 77 -2.30 6.60 13.30
C VAL A 77 -2.54 7.74 12.34
N GLY A 78 -3.68 8.42 12.47
CA GLY A 78 -4.09 9.55 11.65
C GLY A 78 -4.35 10.78 12.50
N LEU A 79 -3.96 11.93 11.98
CA LEU A 79 -4.19 13.25 12.55
C LEU A 79 -4.86 14.12 11.49
N LYS A 80 -5.97 14.75 11.83
CA LYS A 80 -6.61 15.81 11.05
C LYS A 80 -6.64 17.04 11.95
N PHE A 81 -6.19 18.18 11.49
CA PHE A 81 -6.17 19.39 12.31
C PHE A 81 -6.47 20.61 11.47
N ASN A 82 -7.52 21.35 11.83
CA ASN A 82 -7.76 22.70 11.38
C ASN A 82 -7.72 23.63 12.60
N TYR A 83 -7.29 24.87 12.43
CA TYR A 83 -7.02 25.80 13.53
C TYR A 83 -8.27 26.02 14.43
N ILE A 84 -8.24 25.45 15.64
CA ILE A 84 -9.25 25.66 16.70
C ILE A 84 -8.63 26.55 17.79
N PRO A 85 -9.04 27.81 17.94
CA PRO A 85 -8.67 28.62 19.10
C PRO A 85 -9.37 28.12 20.38
N LEU A 86 -8.80 28.45 21.55
CA LEU A 86 -9.32 28.03 22.87
C LEU A 86 -10.72 28.61 23.16
N ASN A 87 -10.99 29.82 22.64
CA ASN A 87 -12.31 30.43 22.51
C ASN A 87 -12.59 30.60 21.02
N THR A 88 -13.66 29.99 20.52
CA THR A 88 -14.03 30.12 19.10
C THR A 88 -14.98 31.28 18.94
N ASP A 89 -14.47 32.41 18.44
CA ASP A 89 -15.33 33.52 18.03
C ASP A 89 -16.05 33.14 16.73
N PHE A 90 -17.37 32.96 16.83
CA PHE A 90 -18.28 32.59 15.76
C PHE A 90 -18.76 33.80 14.95
N THR A 91 -17.83 34.68 14.55
CA THR A 91 -18.14 35.95 13.87
C THR A 91 -18.57 35.78 12.41
N SER A 92 -18.30 34.62 11.81
CA SER A 92 -18.52 34.34 10.40
C SER A 92 -19.69 33.38 10.19
N ARG A 93 -20.55 33.67 9.20
CA ARG A 93 -21.78 32.89 8.89
C ARG A 93 -21.54 31.42 8.54
N PHE A 94 -20.30 31.05 8.17
CA PHE A 94 -19.85 29.69 7.92
C PHE A 94 -18.48 29.49 8.59
N THR A 95 -18.45 28.71 9.67
CA THR A 95 -17.20 28.36 10.36
C THR A 95 -17.17 26.85 10.54
N TYR A 96 -16.10 26.19 10.08
CA TYR A 96 -15.88 24.76 10.25
C TYR A 96 -14.45 24.53 10.76
N LYS A 97 -14.32 24.04 11.98
CA LYS A 97 -13.04 23.76 12.63
C LYS A 97 -13.10 22.37 13.25
N THR A 98 -12.07 21.57 13.03
CA THR A 98 -12.03 20.17 13.49
C THR A 98 -10.60 19.74 13.81
N ALA A 99 -10.44 18.93 14.85
CA ALA A 99 -9.21 18.23 15.17
C ALA A 99 -9.57 16.79 15.52
N ASP A 100 -9.02 15.81 14.81
CA ASP A 100 -9.31 14.39 14.99
C ASP A 100 -8.02 13.58 15.07
N VAL A 101 -7.97 12.69 16.06
CA VAL A 101 -6.91 11.71 16.24
C VAL A 101 -7.52 10.33 16.05
N ARG A 102 -6.97 9.56 15.11
CA ARG A 102 -7.53 8.27 14.70
C ARG A 102 -6.50 7.16 14.79
N LEU A 103 -6.89 6.04 15.40
CA LEU A 103 -6.14 4.80 15.46
C LEU A 103 -6.86 3.74 14.63
N GLU A 104 -6.12 3.00 13.82
CA GLU A 104 -6.68 2.01 12.92
C GLU A 104 -5.83 0.74 12.88
N ALA A 105 -6.46 -0.42 12.94
CA ALA A 105 -5.83 -1.67 12.57
C ALA A 105 -6.47 -2.14 11.27
N ARG A 106 -5.68 -2.36 10.22
CA ARG A 106 -6.16 -2.76 8.90
C ARG A 106 -5.61 -4.13 8.55
N ARG A 107 -6.49 -5.03 8.15
CA ARG A 107 -6.15 -6.34 7.59
C ARG A 107 -6.37 -6.32 6.08
N TYR A 108 -5.31 -6.45 5.30
CA TYR A 108 -5.32 -6.46 3.85
C TYR A 108 -5.62 -7.85 3.28
N PHE A 109 -6.39 -7.90 2.19
CA PHE A 109 -6.69 -9.10 1.42
C PHE A 109 -6.83 -8.77 -0.07
N ARG A 110 -6.64 -9.76 -0.95
CA ARG A 110 -6.73 -9.57 -2.42
C ARG A 110 -7.98 -10.26 -2.96
N ALA A 111 -8.61 -9.67 -3.97
CA ALA A 111 -9.87 -10.14 -4.56
C ALA A 111 -9.89 -11.61 -5.01
N TYR A 112 -8.74 -12.19 -5.39
CA TYR A 112 -8.63 -13.60 -5.77
C TYR A 112 -9.10 -14.57 -4.66
N GLN A 113 -9.09 -14.14 -3.40
CA GLN A 113 -9.47 -14.96 -2.25
C GLN A 113 -10.95 -14.85 -1.87
N ILE A 114 -11.67 -13.84 -2.36
CA ILE A 114 -13.05 -13.55 -1.93
C ILE A 114 -14.07 -14.25 -2.85
N PHE A 115 -13.74 -14.42 -4.13
CA PHE A 115 -14.67 -14.94 -5.14
C PHE A 115 -14.12 -16.24 -5.75
N SER A 116 -14.15 -17.34 -4.99
CA SER A 116 -13.69 -18.66 -5.46
C SER A 116 -14.61 -19.29 -6.53
N ASN A 117 -15.89 -18.89 -6.58
CA ASN A 117 -16.92 -19.52 -7.41
C ASN A 117 -17.24 -18.82 -8.75
N ARG A 118 -16.43 -17.83 -9.20
CA ARG A 118 -16.67 -17.25 -10.54
C ARG A 118 -16.11 -18.15 -11.63
N SER A 119 -17.01 -18.53 -12.54
CA SER A 119 -16.76 -19.36 -13.72
C SER A 119 -15.51 -18.93 -14.49
N ARG A 120 -14.77 -19.93 -14.96
CA ARG A 120 -13.48 -19.88 -15.67
C ARG A 120 -13.51 -19.03 -16.95
N THR A 121 -14.69 -18.59 -17.39
CA THR A 121 -14.98 -17.71 -18.53
C THR A 121 -14.96 -16.21 -18.22
N GLN A 122 -15.09 -15.76 -16.96
CA GLN A 122 -14.86 -14.36 -16.56
C GLN A 122 -13.52 -14.20 -15.82
N LYS A 123 -12.43 -14.50 -16.52
CA LYS A 123 -11.12 -13.94 -16.16
C LYS A 123 -11.16 -12.45 -16.49
N ASN A 124 -11.51 -11.54 -15.57
CA ASN A 124 -11.00 -10.16 -15.65
C ASN A 124 -11.30 -9.21 -14.48
N SER A 125 -10.39 -8.22 -14.39
CA SER A 125 -10.57 -6.81 -14.00
C SER A 125 -9.93 -6.31 -12.69
N ALA A 126 -9.98 -7.03 -11.57
CA ALA A 126 -9.62 -6.43 -10.26
C ALA A 126 -8.44 -7.06 -9.50
N TRP A 127 -7.60 -7.86 -10.16
CA TRP A 127 -6.48 -8.60 -9.51
C TRP A 127 -5.42 -7.69 -8.86
N TRP A 128 -5.35 -6.44 -9.29
CA TRP A 128 -4.38 -5.43 -8.88
C TRP A 128 -4.86 -4.56 -7.70
N ARG A 129 -6.11 -4.74 -7.25
CA ARG A 129 -6.69 -4.02 -6.11
C ARG A 129 -6.42 -4.75 -4.79
N ALA A 130 -6.00 -4.02 -3.77
CA ALA A 130 -5.87 -4.53 -2.42
C ALA A 130 -7.03 -4.04 -1.57
N TYR A 131 -7.78 -4.94 -0.94
CA TYR A 131 -8.89 -4.60 -0.06
C TYR A 131 -8.40 -4.62 1.38
N TYR A 132 -9.02 -3.84 2.26
CA TYR A 132 -8.75 -3.90 3.69
C TYR A 132 -10.04 -3.82 4.50
N VAL A 133 -10.00 -4.43 5.68
CA VAL A 133 -11.02 -4.30 6.71
C VAL A 133 -10.31 -4.28 8.06
N GLY A 134 -10.81 -3.48 9.00
CA GLY A 134 -10.45 -3.65 10.40
C GLY A 134 -11.05 -2.60 11.33
N PRO A 135 -10.76 -2.70 12.63
CA PRO A 135 -11.33 -1.79 13.61
C PRO A 135 -10.63 -0.44 13.59
N TYR A 136 -11.37 0.59 14.00
CA TYR A 136 -10.82 1.92 14.27
C TYR A 136 -11.40 2.52 15.55
N LEU A 137 -10.62 3.43 16.11
CA LEU A 137 -10.97 4.29 17.24
C LEU A 137 -10.59 5.71 16.87
N SER A 138 -11.49 6.68 17.00
CA SER A 138 -11.15 8.09 16.76
C SER A 138 -11.67 8.99 17.87
N TYR A 139 -10.95 10.06 18.14
CA TYR A 139 -11.34 11.11 19.07
C TYR A 139 -11.24 12.44 18.34
N SER A 140 -12.37 13.11 18.19
CA SER A 140 -12.49 14.37 17.48
C SER A 140 -13.01 15.48 18.37
N LYS A 141 -12.46 16.68 18.21
CA LYS A 141 -13.01 17.94 18.69
C LYS A 141 -13.49 18.72 17.47
N TYR A 142 -14.73 19.18 17.49
CA TYR A 142 -15.31 19.90 16.36
C TYR A 142 -16.02 21.18 16.85
N ALA A 143 -15.99 22.19 15.99
CA ALA A 143 -16.76 23.40 16.13
C ALA A 143 -17.30 23.78 14.75
N PHE A 144 -18.62 23.77 14.59
CA PHE A 144 -19.24 24.16 13.32
C PHE A 144 -20.43 25.10 13.54
N GLN A 145 -20.58 26.04 12.61
CA GLN A 145 -21.68 26.99 12.55
C GLN A 145 -22.16 27.09 11.11
N PHE A 146 -23.45 26.85 10.91
CA PHE A 146 -24.09 26.91 9.60
C PHE A 146 -25.35 27.78 9.68
N LEU A 147 -25.22 29.08 9.33
CA LEU A 147 -26.32 30.06 9.27
C LEU A 147 -27.17 30.25 10.55
N GLY A 148 -26.87 29.56 11.66
CA GLY A 148 -27.66 29.49 12.88
C GLY A 148 -26.82 28.94 14.06
N PRO A 149 -27.40 28.15 14.99
CA PRO A 149 -26.75 27.73 16.23
C PRO A 149 -25.32 27.24 16.04
N SER A 150 -24.42 27.66 16.91
CA SER A 150 -23.06 27.15 16.93
C SER A 150 -22.99 25.88 17.76
N PHE A 151 -22.35 24.84 17.20
CA PHE A 151 -22.12 23.57 17.88
C PHE A 151 -20.63 23.42 18.14
N GLU A 152 -20.24 23.36 19.42
CA GLU A 152 -18.89 22.98 19.83
C GLU A 152 -18.98 21.68 20.63
N GLY A 153 -18.16 20.69 20.29
CA GLY A 153 -18.23 19.41 20.96
C GLY A 153 -17.00 18.54 20.80
N LYS A 154 -17.04 17.45 21.55
CA LYS A 154 -16.11 16.33 21.46
C LYS A 154 -16.90 15.11 21.03
N ALA A 155 -16.34 14.32 20.13
CA ALA A 155 -16.86 13.02 19.76
C ALA A 155 -15.78 11.96 19.91
N LEU A 156 -16.21 10.80 20.41
CA LEU A 156 -15.43 9.57 20.40
C LEU A 156 -16.15 8.58 19.49
N SER A 157 -15.43 8.01 18.53
CA SER A 157 -15.96 7.07 17.55
C SER A 157 -15.25 5.73 17.65
N LEU A 158 -16.02 4.65 17.60
CA LEU A 158 -15.49 3.29 17.59
C LEU A 158 -16.27 2.47 16.58
N GLY A 159 -15.56 1.79 15.69
CA GLY A 159 -16.23 0.98 14.68
C GLY A 159 -15.31 0.19 13.80
N VAL A 160 -15.84 -0.15 12.63
CA VAL A 160 -15.13 -0.88 11.58
C VAL A 160 -14.96 -0.01 10.36
N THR A 161 -13.81 -0.16 9.71
CA THR A 161 -13.53 0.50 8.45
C THR A 161 -13.15 -0.52 7.40
N GLY A 162 -13.62 -0.28 6.18
CA GLY A 162 -13.32 -1.11 5.03
C GLY A 162 -13.09 -0.26 3.80
N GLY A 163 -12.24 -0.74 2.90
CA GLY A 163 -11.91 -0.02 1.69
C GLY A 163 -11.05 -0.83 0.73
N TYR A 164 -10.62 -0.19 -0.34
CA TYR A 164 -9.71 -0.77 -1.32
C TYR A 164 -8.75 0.27 -1.87
N ASN A 165 -7.54 -0.21 -2.17
CA ASN A 165 -6.43 0.59 -2.70
C ASN A 165 -6.21 0.26 -4.17
N ILE A 166 -6.05 1.32 -4.97
CA ILE A 166 -5.78 1.31 -6.41
C ILE A 166 -4.36 1.86 -6.61
N PRO A 167 -3.36 1.05 -7.02
CA PRO A 167 -2.03 1.58 -7.37
C PRO A 167 -2.12 2.51 -8.58
N LEU A 168 -1.75 3.77 -8.40
CA LEU A 168 -1.77 4.79 -9.45
C LEU A 168 -0.43 4.84 -10.19
N TYR A 169 0.68 4.96 -9.44
CA TYR A 169 1.99 5.17 -10.03
C TYR A 169 3.09 4.44 -9.27
N GLU A 170 4.03 3.82 -10.01
CA GLU A 170 5.24 3.21 -9.48
C GLU A 170 6.46 3.94 -10.03
N THR A 171 7.29 4.47 -9.13
CA THR A 171 8.56 5.09 -9.49
C THR A 171 9.59 3.99 -9.80
N PRO A 172 10.53 4.20 -10.75
CA PRO A 172 11.60 3.23 -11.05
C PRO A 172 12.43 2.81 -9.83
N LYS A 173 12.53 3.70 -8.82
CA LYS A 173 13.23 3.49 -7.54
C LYS A 173 12.44 2.66 -6.52
N GLY A 174 11.28 2.10 -6.87
CA GLY A 174 10.48 1.19 -6.03
C GLY A 174 9.37 1.84 -5.19
N ARG A 175 9.36 3.17 -5.08
CA ARG A 175 8.32 3.98 -4.41
C ARG A 175 7.02 3.94 -5.20
N ALA A 176 5.88 3.99 -4.53
CA ALA A 176 4.57 3.96 -5.17
C ALA A 176 3.59 4.92 -4.54
N ILE A 177 2.66 5.41 -5.37
CA ILE A 177 1.51 6.20 -4.96
C ILE A 177 0.26 5.39 -5.30
N ASP A 178 -0.55 5.11 -4.29
CA ASP A 178 -1.82 4.42 -4.41
C ASP A 178 -2.98 5.37 -4.05
N LEU A 179 -4.16 5.13 -4.60
CA LEU A 179 -5.42 5.77 -4.22
C LEU A 179 -6.14 4.87 -3.20
N ASP A 180 -6.46 5.37 -2.01
CA ASP A 180 -7.25 4.70 -0.96
C ASP A 180 -8.70 5.18 -1.03
N LEU A 181 -9.61 4.24 -1.28
CA LEU A 181 -11.05 4.44 -1.25
C LEU A 181 -11.62 3.64 -0.07
N GLY A 182 -12.09 4.33 0.96
CA GLY A 182 -12.50 3.71 2.21
C GLY A 182 -13.75 4.33 2.83
N LEU A 183 -14.44 3.52 3.62
CA LEU A 183 -15.64 3.88 4.35
C LEU A 183 -15.50 3.41 5.81
N SER A 184 -16.02 4.18 6.74
CA SER A 184 -15.94 3.90 8.18
C SER A 184 -17.32 4.03 8.80
N VAL A 185 -17.72 3.01 9.55
CA VAL A 185 -19.03 2.94 10.20
C VAL A 185 -18.85 2.47 11.63
N GLY A 186 -19.50 3.15 12.57
CA GLY A 186 -19.31 2.85 13.99
C GLY A 186 -20.32 3.53 14.91
N ALA A 187 -20.19 3.22 16.20
CA ALA A 187 -20.90 3.89 17.27
C ALA A 187 -20.21 5.23 17.59
N LEU A 188 -21.01 6.21 18.02
CA LEU A 188 -20.55 7.55 18.34
C LEU A 188 -20.98 7.95 19.75
N TYR A 189 -20.02 8.39 20.56
CA TYR A 189 -20.29 9.14 21.77
C TYR A 189 -20.07 10.61 21.46
N VAL A 190 -21.09 11.44 21.69
CA VAL A 190 -21.04 12.86 21.35
C VAL A 190 -21.41 13.69 22.57
N ASP A 191 -20.52 14.60 22.95
CA ASP A 191 -20.76 15.63 23.97
C ASP A 191 -20.62 16.99 23.28
N HIS A 192 -21.74 17.69 23.11
CA HIS A 192 -21.76 18.97 22.43
C HIS A 192 -22.49 20.04 23.25
N VAL A 193 -22.00 21.25 23.10
CA VAL A 193 -22.60 22.49 23.59
C VAL A 193 -23.24 23.15 22.38
N LYS A 194 -24.55 23.36 22.46
CA LYS A 194 -25.30 24.19 21.52
C LYS A 194 -25.34 25.61 22.08
N GLN A 195 -24.83 26.56 21.31
CA GLN A 195 -24.86 27.98 21.60
C GLN A 195 -25.91 28.63 20.68
N ASP A 196 -27.05 29.00 21.25
CA ASP A 196 -28.01 29.94 20.65
C ASP A 196 -27.79 31.32 21.29
N ASP A 197 -28.16 32.42 20.63
CA ASP A 197 -27.86 33.83 20.96
C ASP A 197 -28.03 34.24 22.46
N LYS A 198 -28.77 33.47 23.27
CA LYS A 198 -28.96 33.69 24.72
C LYS A 198 -28.98 32.42 25.60
N THR A 199 -28.84 31.22 25.03
CA THR A 199 -28.94 29.96 25.79
C THR A 199 -27.85 28.96 25.40
N CYS A 200 -27.05 28.56 26.39
CA CYS A 200 -26.07 27.47 26.28
C CYS A 200 -26.71 26.18 26.81
N THR A 201 -26.89 25.18 25.94
CA THR A 201 -27.36 23.85 26.36
C THR A 201 -26.31 22.80 26.06
N ARG A 202 -25.97 21.98 27.06
CA ARG A 202 -25.01 20.88 26.91
C ARG A 202 -25.77 19.57 26.82
N ILE A 203 -25.52 18.81 25.75
CA ILE A 203 -26.19 17.54 25.47
C ILE A 203 -25.13 16.47 25.21
N SER A 204 -25.12 15.45 26.07
CA SER A 204 -24.29 14.26 25.90
C SER A 204 -25.18 13.09 25.48
N ARG A 205 -24.90 12.48 24.33
CA ARG A 205 -25.66 11.33 23.82
C ARG A 205 -24.74 10.25 23.27
N ILE A 206 -25.09 9.01 23.56
CA ILE A 206 -24.53 7.83 22.90
C ILE A 206 -25.44 7.49 21.72
N LEU A 207 -24.86 7.34 20.55
CA LEU A 207 -25.52 6.93 19.32
C LEU A 207 -25.03 5.49 19.01
N PRO A 208 -25.77 4.46 19.47
CA PRO A 208 -25.34 3.07 19.36
C PRO A 208 -25.56 2.49 17.96
N TYR A 209 -26.35 3.16 17.12
CA TYR A 209 -26.58 2.75 15.74
C TYR A 209 -25.35 3.04 14.87
N PRO A 210 -25.09 2.21 13.85
CA PRO A 210 -23.94 2.36 12.97
C PRO A 210 -24.05 3.66 12.16
N MET A 211 -23.27 4.67 12.54
CA MET A 211 -23.20 5.94 11.83
C MET A 211 -22.01 5.95 10.87
N LEU A 212 -22.18 6.58 9.71
CA LEU A 212 -21.08 6.90 8.80
C LEU A 212 -20.19 7.94 9.47
N THR A 213 -18.97 7.55 9.87
CA THR A 213 -18.08 8.45 10.61
C THR A 213 -17.03 9.10 9.74
N ASP A 214 -16.56 8.43 8.68
CA ASP A 214 -15.50 8.96 7.81
C ASP A 214 -15.55 8.31 6.42
N LEU A 215 -15.54 9.17 5.40
CA LEU A 215 -15.39 8.80 3.99
C LEU A 215 -13.98 9.15 3.53
N ARG A 216 -13.28 8.19 2.93
CA ARG A 216 -11.86 8.31 2.60
C ARG A 216 -11.64 8.18 1.11
N ILE A 217 -11.09 9.24 0.54
CA ILE A 217 -10.63 9.30 -0.85
C ILE A 217 -9.26 9.95 -0.76
N GLY A 218 -8.24 9.12 -0.55
CA GLY A 218 -6.90 9.60 -0.19
C GLY A 218 -5.79 9.09 -1.09
N LEU A 219 -4.68 9.81 -1.08
CA LEU A 219 -3.42 9.35 -1.65
C LEU A 219 -2.59 8.66 -0.58
N VAL A 220 -2.00 7.53 -0.95
CA VAL A 220 -1.12 6.73 -0.10
C VAL A 220 0.23 6.66 -0.75
N TYR A 221 1.20 7.31 -0.15
CA TYR A 221 2.59 7.18 -0.51
C TYR A 221 3.21 5.99 0.24
N ARG A 222 3.79 5.05 -0.50
CA ARG A 222 4.51 3.89 0.04
C ARG A 222 5.92 3.85 -0.50
N TRP A 223 6.87 3.43 0.35
CA TRP A 223 8.23 3.18 -0.08
C TRP A 223 8.36 1.95 -0.97
N ARG A 224 7.41 0.99 -0.86
CA ARG A 224 7.32 -0.20 -1.70
C ARG A 224 5.89 -0.41 -2.21
N SER A 225 5.75 -0.64 -3.52
CA SER A 225 4.44 -0.83 -4.17
C SER A 225 3.58 -1.95 -3.57
N VAL A 226 2.28 -1.69 -3.43
CA VAL A 226 1.25 -2.67 -3.08
C VAL A 226 1.21 -3.85 -4.04
N ARG A 227 1.57 -3.67 -5.33
CA ARG A 227 1.58 -4.79 -6.30
C ARG A 227 2.49 -5.93 -5.86
N LYS A 228 3.59 -5.62 -5.16
CA LYS A 228 4.59 -6.58 -4.70
C LYS A 228 4.36 -7.06 -3.26
N LYS A 229 3.38 -6.48 -2.55
CA LYS A 229 3.06 -6.74 -1.15
C LYS A 229 1.74 -7.51 -1.04
N TYR A 230 1.57 -8.37 -0.01
CA TYR A 230 0.32 -9.13 0.21
C TYR A 230 -0.02 -10.18 -0.88
N VAL A 231 0.97 -10.67 -1.63
CA VAL A 231 0.78 -11.76 -2.59
C VAL A 231 1.00 -13.09 -1.88
N VAL A 232 0.01 -13.96 -1.87
CA VAL A 232 0.25 -15.38 -1.56
C VAL A 232 1.00 -15.98 -2.74
N GLN A 233 2.31 -16.17 -2.60
CA GLN A 233 3.04 -17.04 -3.51
C GLN A 233 2.87 -18.48 -3.02
N ASN A 234 2.19 -19.29 -3.81
CA ASN A 234 2.12 -20.73 -3.57
C ASN A 234 3.50 -21.31 -3.92
N GLU A 235 4.36 -21.51 -2.92
CA GLU A 235 5.79 -21.81 -3.09
C GLU A 235 6.01 -23.04 -3.97
N GLU A 236 5.16 -24.06 -3.82
CA GLU A 236 5.15 -25.26 -4.66
C GLU A 236 4.99 -24.94 -6.14
N LYS A 237 4.11 -23.99 -6.49
CA LYS A 237 3.82 -23.65 -7.89
C LYS A 237 4.98 -22.92 -8.55
N ILE A 238 5.79 -22.22 -7.76
CA ILE A 238 6.99 -21.52 -8.22
C ILE A 238 8.14 -22.51 -8.39
N LEU A 239 8.30 -23.41 -7.41
CA LEU A 239 9.25 -24.52 -7.48
C LEU A 239 8.97 -25.40 -8.71
N ARG A 240 7.72 -25.82 -8.93
CA ARG A 240 7.31 -26.63 -10.10
C ARG A 240 7.65 -25.96 -11.44
N ARG A 241 7.36 -24.67 -11.61
CA ARG A 241 7.74 -23.94 -12.84
C ARG A 241 9.26 -23.83 -13.03
N HIS A 242 9.99 -23.70 -11.94
CA HIS A 242 11.45 -23.60 -11.99
C HIS A 242 12.09 -24.94 -12.34
N THR A 243 11.62 -26.03 -11.74
CA THR A 243 12.05 -27.39 -12.07
C THR A 243 11.72 -27.72 -13.51
N GLU A 244 10.51 -27.39 -13.99
CA GLU A 244 10.12 -27.57 -15.40
C GLU A 244 11.03 -26.81 -16.38
N ARG A 245 11.42 -25.57 -16.05
CA ARG A 245 12.34 -24.77 -16.89
C ARG A 245 13.73 -25.39 -16.95
N LEU A 246 14.28 -25.79 -15.81
CA LEU A 246 15.58 -26.47 -15.74
C LEU A 246 15.57 -27.79 -16.52
N LEU A 247 14.48 -28.56 -16.40
CA LEU A 247 14.31 -29.82 -17.10
C LEU A 247 14.24 -29.61 -18.62
N LYS A 248 13.52 -28.59 -19.08
CA LYS A 248 13.48 -28.19 -20.49
C LYS A 248 14.85 -27.71 -21.01
N GLU A 249 15.60 -26.95 -20.22
CA GLU A 249 16.96 -26.53 -20.58
C GLU A 249 17.91 -27.72 -20.68
N LYS A 250 17.87 -28.65 -19.71
CA LYS A 250 18.63 -29.90 -19.78
C LYS A 250 18.29 -30.71 -21.04
N LEU A 251 17.01 -30.93 -21.30
CA LEU A 251 16.55 -31.62 -22.52
C LEU A 251 17.02 -30.92 -23.80
N ARG A 252 17.04 -29.59 -23.84
CA ARG A 252 17.55 -28.82 -24.99
C ARG A 252 19.06 -29.01 -25.17
N LEU A 253 19.84 -28.99 -24.08
CA LEU A 253 21.28 -29.20 -24.12
C LEU A 253 21.61 -30.63 -24.57
N GLU A 254 20.87 -31.61 -24.07
CA GLU A 254 21.05 -33.01 -24.42
C GLU A 254 20.72 -33.29 -25.89
N LYS A 255 19.64 -32.69 -26.41
CA LYS A 255 19.35 -32.72 -27.86
C LYS A 255 20.48 -32.11 -28.68
N LYS A 256 20.98 -30.92 -28.31
CA LYS A 256 22.12 -30.29 -29.00
C LYS A 256 23.36 -31.19 -28.97
N TYR A 257 23.62 -31.85 -27.85
CA TYR A 257 24.74 -32.78 -27.72
C TYR A 257 24.58 -33.99 -28.65
N GLN A 258 23.40 -34.61 -28.67
CA GLN A 258 23.09 -35.72 -29.58
C GLN A 258 23.22 -35.32 -31.05
N ASP A 259 22.72 -34.13 -31.41
CA ASP A 259 22.84 -33.62 -32.78
C ASP A 259 24.32 -33.35 -33.15
N SER A 260 25.14 -32.89 -32.21
CA SER A 260 26.59 -32.70 -32.45
C SER A 260 27.32 -34.02 -32.68
N ILE A 261 26.98 -35.09 -31.93
CA ILE A 261 27.54 -36.44 -32.15
C ILE A 261 27.13 -36.99 -33.52
N ARG A 262 25.87 -36.78 -33.93
CA ARG A 262 25.39 -37.18 -35.25
C ARG A 262 26.13 -36.44 -36.36
N GLN A 263 26.35 -35.14 -36.24
CA GLN A 263 27.10 -34.37 -37.22
C GLN A 263 28.55 -34.84 -37.32
N ASP A 264 29.21 -35.08 -36.18
CA ASP A 264 30.59 -35.56 -36.12
C ASP A 264 30.73 -36.95 -36.78
N SER A 265 29.81 -37.87 -36.49
CA SER A 265 29.82 -39.19 -37.14
C SER A 265 29.61 -39.13 -38.66
N VAL A 266 28.74 -38.24 -39.16
CA VAL A 266 28.57 -38.00 -40.60
C VAL A 266 29.82 -37.39 -41.23
N LEU A 267 30.50 -36.47 -40.54
CA LEU A 267 31.76 -35.89 -41.00
C LEU A 267 32.86 -36.95 -41.12
N ARG A 268 33.06 -37.77 -40.09
CA ARG A 268 34.03 -38.89 -40.11
C ARG A 268 33.73 -39.88 -41.23
N ALA A 269 32.45 -40.20 -41.46
CA ALA A 269 32.05 -41.08 -42.56
C ALA A 269 32.39 -40.47 -43.93
N LYS A 270 32.13 -39.17 -44.15
CA LYS A 270 32.50 -38.45 -45.39
C LYS A 270 34.01 -38.41 -45.60
N GLU A 271 34.78 -38.17 -44.55
CA GLU A 271 36.25 -38.20 -44.61
C GLU A 271 36.77 -39.59 -44.99
N SER A 272 36.24 -40.65 -44.37
CA SER A 272 36.61 -42.02 -44.71
C SER A 272 36.34 -42.37 -46.19
N LEU A 273 35.23 -41.87 -46.74
CA LEU A 273 34.89 -42.05 -48.15
C LEU A 273 35.81 -41.24 -49.07
N ARG A 274 36.19 -40.02 -48.69
CA ARG A 274 37.19 -39.21 -49.42
C ARG A 274 38.55 -39.91 -49.48
N ILE A 275 39.02 -40.44 -48.34
CA ILE A 275 40.29 -41.18 -48.25
C ILE A 275 40.24 -42.45 -49.12
N LYS A 276 39.13 -43.21 -49.09
CA LYS A 276 38.96 -44.38 -49.97
C LYS A 276 38.96 -44.02 -51.45
N LYS A 277 38.38 -42.88 -51.84
CA LYS A 277 38.41 -42.41 -53.23
C LYS A 277 39.81 -41.97 -53.67
N GLN A 278 40.59 -41.34 -52.80
CA GLN A 278 41.98 -40.97 -53.08
C GLN A 278 42.88 -42.18 -53.23
N LYS A 279 42.70 -43.24 -52.44
CA LYS A 279 43.48 -44.50 -52.56
C LYS A 279 43.13 -45.35 -53.79
N LYS A 280 42.06 -45.04 -54.52
CA LYS A 280 41.61 -45.76 -55.73
C LYS A 280 42.06 -45.10 -57.04
N LYS A 281 42.71 -43.94 -56.98
CA LYS A 281 43.43 -43.31 -58.09
C LYS A 281 44.91 -43.57 -57.91
#